data_AF-A0AA97GBQ7-F1
#
_entry.id   AF-A0AA97GBQ7-F1
#
_cell.length_a   1.000
_cell.length_b   1.000
_cell.length_c   1.000
_cell.angle_alpha   90.00
_cell.angle_beta   90.00
_cell.angle_gamma   90.00
#
_symmetry.space_group_name_H-M   'P 1'
#
loop_
_entity.id
_entity.type
_entity.pdbx_description
1 polymer ?
#
loop_
_entity_poly.entity_id
_entity_poly.type
_entity_poly.pdbx_seq_one_letter_code
_entity_poly.pdbx_strand_id
1 'polypeptide(L)'
;MARIRKTAEETVEFLEKENLIKVTVPIRIFHRGGKATIETPDGMIGHEDMVSLQRALIQGHRWMKKLESGRFKNMEELAKKEKTDKSRVAKMTRLTCLAPDIQEAILCNTGEWVLSLKDCVKPFPMLWNEQREHFMKIAAISPRSLSN
;
A
#
# COMPACT_ATOMS: atom_id res chain seq x y z
N MET A 1 -20.27 -4.01 9.47
CA MET A 1 -19.45 -2.78 9.52
C MET A 1 -18.44 -2.92 10.65
N ALA A 2 -17.16 -2.57 10.44
CA ALA A 2 -16.10 -2.77 11.42
C ALA A 2 -15.51 -1.42 11.90
N ARG A 3 -16.06 -0.77 12.93
CA ARG A 3 -15.58 0.57 13.31
C ARG A 3 -14.28 0.47 14.10
N ILE A 4 -13.21 1.16 13.68
CA ILE A 4 -11.98 1.29 14.46
C ILE A 4 -11.98 2.64 15.16
N ARG A 5 -11.75 2.66 16.47
CA ARG A 5 -11.61 3.89 17.24
C ARG A 5 -10.28 3.86 18.01
N LYS A 6 -9.50 4.93 17.90
CA LYS A 6 -8.35 5.18 18.80
C LYS A 6 -8.89 5.38 20.21
N THR A 7 -8.44 4.58 21.17
CA THR A 7 -9.00 4.54 22.52
C THR A 7 -8.18 5.29 23.56
N ALA A 8 -6.94 5.65 23.24
CA ALA A 8 -6.05 6.42 24.11
C ALA A 8 -4.93 7.08 23.27
N GLU A 9 -4.04 7.82 23.91
CA GLU A 9 -2.88 8.43 23.26
C GLU A 9 -1.92 7.37 22.72
N GLU A 10 -1.23 7.73 21.63
CA GLU A 10 -0.18 6.88 21.07
C GLU A 10 1.14 7.17 21.78
N THR A 11 1.92 6.13 22.03
CA THR A 11 3.25 6.27 22.63
C THR A 11 4.31 5.84 21.62
N VAL A 12 5.38 6.64 21.52
CA VAL A 12 6.54 6.36 20.67
C VAL A 12 7.75 6.23 21.58
N GLU A 13 8.36 5.06 21.61
CA GLU A 13 9.53 4.73 22.42
C GLU A 13 10.70 4.39 21.48
N PHE A 14 11.86 5.04 21.66
CA PHE A 14 13.09 4.62 20.99
C PHE A 14 13.83 3.60 21.85
N LEU A 15 13.95 2.38 21.36
CA LEU A 15 14.66 1.28 22.01
C LEU A 15 16.14 1.33 21.61
N GLU A 16 16.92 2.20 22.27
CA GLU A 16 18.34 2.47 21.94
C GLU A 16 19.21 1.21 21.80
N LYS A 17 19.02 0.23 22.70
CA LYS A 17 19.79 -1.03 22.69
C LYS A 17 19.55 -1.88 21.43
N GLU A 18 18.36 -1.79 20.86
CA GLU A 18 17.96 -2.54 19.68
C GLU A 18 17.98 -1.69 18.40
N ASN A 19 18.22 -0.38 18.54
CA ASN A 19 18.10 0.62 17.48
C ASN A 19 16.74 0.55 16.75
N LEU A 20 15.65 0.42 17.52
CA LEU A 20 14.28 0.28 17.01
C LEU A 20 13.37 1.39 17.53
N ILE A 21 12.36 1.77 16.74
CA ILE A 21 11.26 2.64 17.16
C ILE A 21 10.05 1.74 17.43
N LYS A 22 9.53 1.80 18.66
CA LYS A 22 8.30 1.13 19.07
C LYS A 22 7.17 2.14 19.14
N VAL A 23 6.17 1.97 18.28
CA VAL A 23 4.95 2.79 18.28
C VAL A 23 3.78 1.95 18.82
N THR A 24 3.14 2.43 19.89
CA THR A 24 1.96 1.79 20.47
C THR A 24 0.73 2.65 20.19
N VAL A 25 -0.18 2.14 19.36
CA VAL A 25 -1.46 2.82 19.06
C VAL A 25 -2.62 2.00 19.64
N PRO A 26 -3.26 2.46 20.73
CA PRO A 26 -4.38 1.74 21.33
C PRO A 26 -5.64 1.91 20.47
N ILE A 27 -6.11 0.81 19.88
CA ILE A 27 -7.31 0.78 19.03
C ILE A 27 -8.35 -0.23 19.53
N ARG A 28 -9.63 0.09 19.33
CA ARG A 28 -10.75 -0.84 19.53
C ARG A 28 -11.50 -1.05 18.22
N ILE A 29 -11.71 -2.32 17.87
CA ILE A 29 -12.37 -2.74 16.62
C ILE A 29 -13.76 -3.30 16.95
N PHE A 30 -14.82 -2.71 16.41
CA PHE A 30 -16.20 -3.15 16.62
C PHE A 30 -16.75 -3.86 15.40
N HIS A 31 -17.12 -5.14 15.49
CA HIS A 31 -17.69 -5.89 14.35
C HIS A 31 -19.23 -5.93 14.39
N ARG A 32 -19.91 -5.41 13.37
CA ARG A 32 -21.33 -5.68 13.05
C ARG A 32 -21.43 -6.63 11.86
N GLY A 33 -22.19 -7.73 12.02
CA GLY A 33 -22.30 -8.84 11.08
C GLY A 33 -22.64 -8.47 9.64
N GLY A 34 -22.14 -9.26 8.69
CA GLY A 34 -22.39 -9.17 7.24
C GLY A 34 -21.15 -8.80 6.41
N LYS A 35 -20.51 -7.66 6.71
CA LYS A 35 -19.31 -7.17 6.00
C LYS A 35 -18.44 -6.33 6.95
N ALA A 36 -17.17 -6.68 7.14
CA ALA A 36 -16.24 -5.88 7.93
C ALA A 36 -15.68 -4.74 7.06
N THR A 37 -15.94 -3.50 7.45
CA THR A 37 -15.42 -2.28 6.78
C THR A 37 -14.79 -1.42 7.86
N ILE A 38 -13.47 -1.21 7.78
CA ILE A 38 -12.68 -0.40 8.70
C ILE A 38 -12.82 1.07 8.31
N GLU A 39 -13.32 1.90 9.22
CA GLU A 39 -13.30 3.37 9.09
C GLU A 39 -12.05 3.91 9.79
N THR A 40 -11.34 4.83 9.14
CA THR A 40 -10.26 5.59 9.76
C THR A 40 -10.82 6.64 10.73
N PRO A 41 -10.03 7.11 11.73
CA PRO A 41 -10.50 8.04 12.76
C PRO A 41 -11.05 9.38 12.23
N ASP A 42 -10.58 9.80 11.06
CA ASP A 42 -11.01 11.00 10.32
C ASP A 42 -12.31 10.79 9.53
N GLY A 43 -12.88 9.57 9.53
CA GLY A 43 -14.08 9.25 8.78
C GLY A 43 -13.85 9.14 7.27
N MET A 44 -12.59 9.13 6.81
CA MET A 44 -12.28 8.89 5.41
C MET A 44 -12.69 7.47 5.02
N ILE A 45 -13.81 7.37 4.30
CA ILE A 45 -14.18 6.14 3.60
C ILE A 45 -13.23 6.09 2.40
N GLY A 46 -12.25 5.18 2.43
CA GLY A 46 -11.30 5.02 1.33
C GLY A 46 -12.04 4.94 -0.01
N HIS A 47 -11.62 5.74 -1.00
CA HIS A 47 -12.20 5.69 -2.33
C HIS A 47 -12.13 4.26 -2.87
N GLU A 48 -13.28 3.67 -3.25
CA GLU A 48 -13.36 2.31 -3.79
C GLU A 48 -12.38 2.09 -4.95
N ASP A 49 -12.11 3.16 -5.70
CA ASP A 49 -11.21 3.19 -6.84
C ASP A 49 -9.74 2.84 -6.50
N MET A 50 -9.24 3.21 -5.32
CA MET A 50 -7.84 3.00 -4.92
C MET A 50 -7.62 1.71 -4.13
N VAL A 51 -8.68 1.07 -3.61
CA VAL A 51 -8.59 -0.16 -2.80
C VAL A 51 -7.81 -1.27 -3.51
N SER A 52 -7.96 -1.38 -4.83
CA SER A 52 -7.23 -2.38 -5.63
C SER A 52 -5.73 -2.12 -5.65
N LEU A 53 -5.31 -0.87 -5.80
CA LEU A 53 -3.91 -0.44 -5.81
C LEU A 53 -3.28 -0.55 -4.42
N GLN A 54 -4.00 -0.13 -3.38
CA GLN A 54 -3.59 -0.30 -1.99
C GLN A 54 -3.34 -1.77 -1.64
N ARG A 55 -4.29 -2.66 -1.98
CA ARG A 55 -4.13 -4.11 -1.76
C ARG A 55 -2.94 -4.67 -2.52
N ALA A 56 -2.70 -4.22 -3.75
CA ALA A 56 -1.56 -4.65 -4.53
C ALA A 56 -0.23 -4.22 -3.90
N LEU A 57 -0.13 -2.98 -3.40
CA LEU A 57 1.05 -2.47 -2.72
C LEU A 57 1.33 -3.23 -1.42
N ILE A 58 0.29 -3.44 -0.59
CA ILE A 58 0.37 -4.25 0.64
C ILE A 58 0.83 -5.69 0.32
N GLN A 59 0.26 -6.29 -0.72
CA GLN A 59 0.64 -7.63 -1.16
C GLN A 59 2.08 -7.67 -1.67
N GLY A 60 2.52 -6.62 -2.36
CA GLY A 60 3.90 -6.41 -2.80
C GLY A 60 4.88 -6.46 -1.63
N HIS A 61 4.64 -5.63 -0.60
CA HIS A 61 5.45 -5.60 0.63
C HIS A 61 5.45 -6.95 1.35
N ARG A 62 4.29 -7.61 1.44
CA ARG A 62 4.18 -8.95 2.05
C ARG A 62 5.01 -10.00 1.32
N TRP A 63 4.99 -9.98 -0.01
CA TRP A 63 5.78 -10.89 -0.83
C TRP A 63 7.26 -10.55 -0.82
N MET A 64 7.62 -9.27 -0.81
CA MET A 64 9.01 -8.83 -0.67
C MET A 64 9.61 -9.34 0.64
N LYS A 65 8.90 -9.16 1.77
CA LYS A 65 9.32 -9.70 3.08
C LYS A 65 9.47 -11.23 3.08
N LYS A 66 8.61 -11.95 2.34
CA LYS A 66 8.75 -13.42 2.18
C LYS A 66 10.02 -13.78 1.40
N LEU A 67 10.32 -13.06 0.31
CA LEU A 67 11.55 -13.28 -0.47
C LEU A 67 12.79 -12.97 0.37
N GLU A 68 12.79 -11.83 1.07
CA GLU A 68 13.90 -11.41 1.94
C GLU A 68 14.13 -12.34 3.13
N SER A 69 13.09 -13.05 3.59
CA SER A 69 13.24 -14.05 4.66
C SER A 69 14.11 -15.25 4.28
N GLY A 70 14.51 -15.39 3.02
CA GLY A 70 15.31 -16.51 2.52
C GLY A 70 14.57 -17.86 2.46
N ARG A 71 13.29 -17.92 2.89
CA ARG A 71 12.46 -19.13 2.87
C ARG A 71 12.04 -19.57 1.47
N PHE A 72 12.18 -18.70 0.48
CA PHE A 72 11.87 -18.96 -0.92
C PHE A 72 13.11 -18.66 -1.75
N LYS A 73 13.54 -19.60 -2.60
CA LYS A 73 14.75 -19.46 -3.42
C LYS A 73 14.59 -18.42 -4.51
N ASN A 74 13.38 -18.24 -5.03
CA ASN A 74 13.08 -17.29 -6.09
C ASN A 74 11.58 -16.94 -6.14
N MET A 75 11.23 -16.00 -7.01
CA MET A 75 9.84 -15.56 -7.23
C MET A 75 8.91 -16.67 -7.76
N GLU A 76 9.45 -17.68 -8.45
CA GLU A 76 8.64 -18.78 -9.00
C GLU A 76 8.15 -19.72 -7.91
N GLU A 77 9.01 -20.05 -6.93
CA GLU A 77 8.64 -20.84 -5.76
C GLU A 77 7.57 -20.14 -4.92
N LEU A 78 7.74 -18.83 -4.70
CA LEU A 78 6.74 -18.02 -4.03
C LEU A 78 5.41 -18.01 -4.81
N ALA A 79 5.46 -17.85 -6.14
CA ALA A 79 4.27 -17.87 -6.97
C ALA A 79 3.50 -19.19 -6.86
N LYS A 80 4.20 -20.33 -6.90
CA LYS A 80 3.60 -21.66 -6.71
C LYS A 80 2.95 -21.79 -5.33
N LYS A 81 3.62 -21.33 -4.27
CA LYS A 81 3.10 -21.39 -2.90
C LYS A 81 1.83 -20.55 -2.73
N GLU A 82 1.80 -19.37 -3.34
CA GLU A 82 0.70 -18.41 -3.25
C GLU A 82 -0.38 -18.65 -4.32
N LYS A 83 -0.27 -19.72 -5.11
CA LYS A 83 -1.19 -20.09 -6.20
C LYS A 83 -1.39 -18.96 -7.21
N THR A 84 -0.30 -18.33 -7.60
CA THR A 84 -0.26 -17.24 -8.58
C THR A 84 0.86 -17.46 -9.60
N ASP A 85 1.08 -16.50 -10.49
CA ASP A 85 2.11 -16.55 -11.51
C ASP A 85 3.30 -15.63 -11.18
N LYS A 86 4.47 -15.94 -11.75
CA LYS A 86 5.70 -15.18 -11.55
C LYS A 86 5.56 -13.71 -12.00
N SER A 87 4.79 -13.44 -13.06
CA SER A 87 4.56 -12.07 -13.54
C SER A 87 3.82 -11.25 -12.50
N ARG A 88 2.79 -11.81 -11.86
CA ARG A 88 2.02 -11.16 -10.81
C ARG A 88 2.88 -10.91 -9.57
N VAL A 89 3.71 -11.86 -9.14
CA VAL A 89 4.67 -11.64 -8.05
C VAL A 89 5.59 -10.46 -8.38
N ALA A 90 6.24 -10.49 -9.55
CA ALA A 90 7.16 -9.45 -9.99
C ALA A 90 6.50 -8.06 -10.08
N LYS A 91 5.26 -8.00 -10.60
CA LYS A 91 4.48 -6.75 -10.70
C LYS A 91 4.21 -6.15 -9.32
N MET A 92 3.77 -6.96 -8.35
CA MET A 92 3.43 -6.43 -7.02
C MET A 92 4.67 -6.09 -6.22
N THR A 93 5.74 -6.89 -6.30
CA THR A 93 7.01 -6.54 -5.65
C THR A 93 7.61 -5.28 -6.27
N ARG A 94 7.46 -5.03 -7.57
CA ARG A 94 7.94 -3.76 -8.17
C ARG A 94 7.23 -2.53 -7.58
N LEU A 95 5.97 -2.65 -7.16
CA LEU A 95 5.26 -1.54 -6.51
C LEU A 95 5.94 -1.06 -5.22
N THR A 96 6.70 -1.92 -4.54
CA THR A 96 7.45 -1.53 -3.32
C THR A 96 8.63 -0.62 -3.64
N CYS A 97 9.04 -0.51 -4.91
CA CYS A 97 10.11 0.36 -5.40
C CYS A 97 9.62 1.77 -5.77
N LEU A 98 8.33 2.07 -5.57
CA LEU A 98 7.79 3.42 -5.76
C LEU A 98 8.43 4.38 -4.76
N ALA A 99 8.54 5.65 -5.13
CA ALA A 99 9.00 6.71 -4.23
C ALA A 99 8.10 6.76 -2.96
N PRO A 100 8.67 7.02 -1.76
CA PRO A 100 7.93 6.96 -0.51
C PRO A 100 6.69 7.84 -0.47
N ASP A 101 6.77 9.05 -1.02
CA ASP A 101 5.68 10.02 -1.15
C ASP A 101 4.53 9.48 -2.01
N ILE A 102 4.85 8.74 -3.08
CA ILE A 102 3.83 8.10 -3.94
C ILE A 102 3.16 6.94 -3.20
N GLN A 103 3.93 6.14 -2.45
CA GLN A 103 3.37 5.05 -1.64
C GLN A 103 2.44 5.60 -0.55
N GLU A 104 2.84 6.68 0.11
CA GLU A 104 2.04 7.37 1.11
C GLU A 104 0.73 7.88 0.51
N ALA A 105 0.79 8.58 -0.63
CA ALA A 105 -0.42 9.06 -1.29
C ALA A 105 -1.39 7.94 -1.70
N ILE A 106 -0.85 6.79 -2.13
CA ILE A 106 -1.67 5.59 -2.44
C ILE A 106 -2.38 5.08 -1.17
N LEU A 107 -1.66 4.98 -0.05
CA LEU A 107 -2.18 4.41 1.20
C LEU A 107 -3.13 5.36 1.92
N CYS A 108 -2.78 6.65 1.98
CA CYS A 108 -3.52 7.69 2.67
C CYS A 108 -4.59 8.33 1.80
N ASN A 109 -4.67 7.99 0.50
CA ASN A 109 -5.67 8.51 -0.42
C ASN A 109 -5.68 10.05 -0.43
N THR A 110 -4.49 10.66 -0.42
CA THR A 110 -4.30 12.12 -0.34
C THR A 110 -4.81 12.85 -1.59
N GLY A 111 -5.07 12.12 -2.68
CA GLY A 111 -5.57 12.67 -3.94
C GLY A 111 -4.49 13.37 -4.78
N GLU A 112 -3.27 13.51 -4.26
CA GLU A 112 -2.13 14.10 -4.99
C GLU A 112 -1.80 13.34 -6.29
N TRP A 113 -2.01 12.03 -6.27
CA TRP A 113 -1.73 11.15 -7.39
C TRP A 113 -2.99 10.33 -7.74
N VAL A 114 -3.70 10.73 -8.80
CA VAL A 114 -4.88 10.00 -9.29
C VAL A 114 -4.42 8.78 -10.10
N LEU A 115 -3.98 7.73 -9.40
CA LEU A 115 -3.41 6.52 -9.99
C LEU A 115 -4.35 5.33 -9.85
N SER A 116 -4.38 4.49 -10.89
CA SER A 116 -5.03 3.19 -10.84
C SER A 116 -4.00 2.06 -10.78
N LEU A 117 -4.44 0.87 -10.38
CA LEU A 117 -3.60 -0.33 -10.44
C LEU A 117 -3.04 -0.59 -11.85
N LYS A 118 -3.81 -0.28 -12.90
CA LYS A 118 -3.39 -0.50 -14.29
C LYS A 118 -2.19 0.37 -14.67
N ASP A 119 -2.08 1.55 -14.07
CA ASP A 119 -1.00 2.49 -14.34
C ASP A 119 0.29 2.02 -13.67
N CYS A 120 0.22 1.59 -12.41
CA CYS A 120 1.39 1.18 -11.64
C CYS A 120 1.91 -0.24 -12.00
N VAL A 121 1.09 -1.08 -12.63
CA VAL A 121 1.49 -2.43 -13.07
C VAL A 121 2.26 -2.43 -14.40
N LYS A 122 2.24 -1.32 -15.16
CA LYS A 122 3.14 -1.12 -16.30
C LYS A 122 4.56 -0.83 -15.81
N PRO A 123 5.61 -1.18 -16.58
CA PRO A 123 6.97 -0.76 -16.25
C PRO A 123 7.04 0.75 -16.08
N PHE A 124 7.67 1.20 -15.00
CA PHE A 124 7.89 2.60 -14.68
C PHE A 124 9.38 2.83 -14.35
N PRO A 125 9.87 4.08 -14.43
CA PRO A 125 11.28 4.40 -14.17
C PRO A 125 11.75 3.97 -12.78
N MET A 126 13.01 3.58 -12.63
CA MET A 126 13.54 3.19 -11.30
C MET A 126 13.97 4.39 -10.45
N LEU A 127 14.39 5.50 -11.07
CA LEU A 127 14.78 6.70 -10.35
C LEU A 127 13.54 7.44 -9.84
N TRP A 128 13.50 7.78 -8.55
CA TRP A 128 12.34 8.42 -7.93
C TRP A 128 11.95 9.75 -8.57
N ASN A 129 12.92 10.55 -9.04
CA ASN A 129 12.61 11.80 -9.74
C ASN A 129 11.87 11.53 -11.06
N GLU A 130 12.33 10.55 -11.83
CA GLU A 130 11.67 10.13 -13.07
C GLU A 130 10.30 9.49 -12.81
N GLN A 131 10.13 8.79 -11.68
CA GLN A 131 8.83 8.25 -11.27
C GLN A 131 7.81 9.37 -11.04
N ARG A 132 8.20 10.44 -10.32
CA ARG A 132 7.31 11.59 -10.06
C ARG A 132 6.87 12.23 -11.37
N GLU A 133 7.80 12.50 -12.28
CA GLU A 133 7.46 13.05 -13.59
C GLU A 133 6.56 12.11 -14.41
N HIS A 134 6.86 10.80 -14.39
CA HIS A 134 6.09 9.79 -15.10
C HIS A 134 4.64 9.72 -14.60
N PHE A 135 4.44 9.66 -13.27
CA PHE A 135 3.12 9.56 -12.69
C PHE A 135 2.35 10.88 -12.70
N MET A 136 3.03 12.04 -12.68
CA MET A 136 2.38 13.34 -12.90
C MET A 136 1.75 13.41 -14.29
N LYS A 137 2.49 12.97 -15.32
CA LYS A 137 1.97 12.90 -16.70
C LYS A 137 0.76 11.98 -16.80
N ILE A 138 0.80 10.81 -16.16
CA ILE A 138 -0.33 9.87 -16.14
C ILE A 138 -1.55 10.45 -15.43
N ALA A 139 -1.35 11.08 -14.26
CA ALA A 139 -2.42 11.70 -13.50
C ALA A 139 -3.11 12.83 -14.30
N ALA A 140 -2.34 13.64 -15.03
CA ALA A 140 -2.86 14.73 -15.87
C ALA A 140 -3.68 14.23 -17.07
N ILE A 141 -3.39 13.04 -17.60
CA ILE A 141 -4.10 12.43 -18.74
C ILE A 141 -5.34 11.63 -18.27
N SER A 142 -5.39 11.27 -16.98
CA SER A 142 -6.46 10.46 -16.44
C SER A 142 -7.80 11.21 -16.50
N PRO A 143 -8.87 10.62 -17.09
CA PRO A 143 -10.18 11.26 -17.24
C PRO A 143 -10.85 11.58 -15.90
N ARG A 144 -10.30 11.09 -14.78
CA ARG A 144 -10.75 11.36 -13.42
C ARG A 144 -10.24 12.69 -12.84
N SER A 145 -9.27 13.35 -13.48
CA SER A 145 -8.79 14.69 -13.07
C SER A 145 -9.74 15.84 -13.46
N LEU A 146 -10.71 15.58 -14.34
CA LEU A 146 -11.62 16.59 -14.92
C LEU A 146 -13.02 16.59 -14.28
N SER A 147 -13.26 15.80 -13.24
CA SER A 147 -14.52 15.83 -12.48
C SER A 147 -14.27 16.48 -11.11
N ASN A 148 -14.11 17.80 -11.11
CA ASN A 148 -14.40 18.66 -9.97
C ASN A 148 -15.46 19.68 -10.41
#